data_AF-A0A6N9QF82-F1
#
_entry.id   AF-A0A6N9QF82-F1
#
_cell.length_a   1.000
_cell.length_b   1.000
_cell.length_c   1.000
_cell.angle_alpha   90.00
_cell.angle_beta   90.00
_cell.angle_gamma   90.00
#
_symmetry.space_group_name_H-M   'P 1'
#
loop_
_entity.id
_entity.type
_entity.pdbx_description
1 polymer ?
#
loop_
_entity_poly.entity_id
_entity_poly.type
_entity_poly.pdbx_seq_one_letter_code
_entity_poly.pdbx_strand_id
1 'polypeptide(L)'
;MKKIEKRAIMCLLLAGVLVIGLGVFCFRYVKDGGDWATYVANKQIYNDKGRLSTGTLTDRNGTLLMTNTSEKMKFSDDKAIRKATVHLTGDRSGNVATGANKVFADKLSGYNPLFGTYSLHGDGRNVNLTIDADLCTIANDALDGRQGTVGVYNYETGEILCAVSSPNYDPANPPKLDKDDKSGLYLNRFFSATFVPGSIFKLVTAAASIENYSKYATWEFDCTGEERYGKGKGERVTCQKKHGRVTLEQALADSCNCYFGKLTELIGPEVMNEYVEKTGLTISRDVNGISTAQGSFQFPNHGVRLAWAGIGQHDDMVNPCTMMTYMGAIAGGGRTVQPKILRSVKFSNGLPAGFSWKSRTRRMIEEDTATVLKNMMRNNVEENYGVENFPDLAICAKSGTAEVQKDQKPHAWFTGFLDDQEHPYAFIVLVEKGGFGSDVAGSVANKVLQEVVEKY
;
A
#
# COMPACT_ATOMS: atom_id res chain seq x y z
N MET A 1 41.08 33.85 42.16
CA MET A 1 39.67 33.40 42.00
C MET A 1 39.24 33.25 40.54
N LYS A 2 39.29 34.29 39.69
CA LYS A 2 38.86 34.21 38.26
C LYS A 2 39.50 33.09 37.39
N LYS A 3 40.75 32.69 37.67
CA LYS A 3 41.42 31.56 36.97
C LYS A 3 40.84 30.19 37.33
N ILE A 4 40.39 30.01 38.58
CA ILE A 4 39.80 28.74 39.06
C ILE A 4 38.38 28.61 38.50
N GLU A 5 37.62 29.69 38.51
CA GLU A 5 36.28 29.77 37.93
C GLU A 5 36.27 29.45 36.43
N LYS A 6 37.18 30.06 35.64
CA LYS A 6 37.32 29.73 34.21
C LYS A 6 37.66 28.26 33.96
N ARG A 7 38.51 27.65 34.80
CA ARG A 7 38.85 26.22 34.70
C ARG A 7 37.65 25.34 35.05
N ALA A 8 36.90 25.69 36.08
CA ALA A 8 35.67 24.97 36.47
C ALA A 8 34.59 25.04 35.37
N ILE A 9 34.37 26.23 34.77
CA ILE A 9 33.47 26.40 33.64
C ILE A 9 33.92 25.55 32.44
N MET A 10 35.22 25.51 32.15
CA MET A 10 35.75 24.66 31.07
C MET A 10 35.54 23.18 31.33
N CYS A 11 35.73 22.70 32.57
CA CYS A 11 35.40 21.32 32.94
C CYS A 11 33.91 21.02 32.82
N LEU A 12 33.03 21.95 33.22
CA LEU A 12 31.58 21.81 33.07
C LEU A 12 31.16 21.78 31.60
N LEU A 13 31.80 22.57 30.74
CA LEU A 13 31.57 22.54 29.29
C LEU A 13 31.99 21.21 28.69
N LEU A 14 33.16 20.68 29.07
CA LEU A 14 33.63 19.36 28.62
C LEU A 14 32.69 18.24 29.10
N ALA A 15 32.23 18.30 30.35
CA ALA A 15 31.23 17.37 30.87
C ALA A 15 29.90 17.48 30.11
N GLY A 16 29.46 18.70 29.78
CA GLY A 16 28.28 18.94 28.95
C GLY A 16 28.40 18.31 27.55
N VAL A 17 29.55 18.49 26.89
CA VAL A 17 29.84 17.86 25.59
C VAL A 17 29.82 16.34 25.70
N LEU A 18 30.37 15.76 26.77
CA LEU A 18 30.34 14.32 27.02
C LEU A 18 28.90 13.82 27.21
N VAL A 19 28.07 14.51 27.99
CA VAL A 19 26.66 14.14 28.22
C VAL A 19 25.85 14.23 26.92
N ILE A 20 26.05 15.27 26.11
CA ILE A 20 25.43 15.40 24.79
C ILE A 20 25.89 14.26 23.88
N GLY A 21 27.20 13.97 23.85
CA GLY A 21 27.77 12.87 23.07
C GLY A 21 27.22 11.51 23.49
N LEU A 22 27.06 11.26 24.79
CA LEU A 22 26.45 10.05 25.32
C LEU A 22 24.96 9.97 24.94
N GLY A 23 24.23 11.09 25.01
CA GLY A 23 22.84 11.15 24.55
C GLY A 23 22.70 10.81 23.07
N VAL A 24 23.57 11.38 22.21
CA VAL A 24 23.63 11.05 20.78
C VAL A 24 23.98 9.57 20.58
N PHE A 25 24.95 9.04 21.32
CA PHE A 25 25.32 7.62 21.24
C PHE A 25 24.16 6.70 21.63
N CYS A 26 23.50 6.94 22.77
CA CYS A 26 22.36 6.15 23.23
C CYS A 26 21.20 6.22 22.23
N PHE A 27 20.91 7.40 21.67
CA PHE A 27 19.91 7.55 20.62
C PHE A 27 20.25 6.72 19.38
N ARG A 28 21.50 6.81 18.89
CA ARG A 28 21.95 6.02 17.73
C ARG A 28 22.00 4.52 18.03
N TYR A 29 22.37 4.12 19.24
CA TYR A 29 22.37 2.71 19.64
C TYR A 29 20.96 2.12 19.63
N VAL A 30 19.98 2.83 20.18
CA VAL A 30 18.58 2.40 20.19
C VAL A 30 17.99 2.39 18.76
N LYS A 31 18.35 3.38 17.94
CA LYS A 31 17.81 3.54 16.58
C LYS A 31 18.48 2.60 15.56
N ASP A 32 19.80 2.57 15.53
CA ASP A 32 20.61 1.95 14.47
C ASP A 32 21.31 0.65 14.94
N GLY A 33 21.23 0.29 16.23
CA GLY A 33 21.99 -0.83 16.78
C GLY A 33 21.64 -2.19 16.15
N GLY A 34 20.38 -2.37 15.73
CA GLY A 34 19.96 -3.54 14.98
C GLY A 34 20.71 -3.67 13.66
N ASP A 35 20.74 -2.59 12.88
CA ASP A 35 21.43 -2.53 11.59
C ASP A 35 22.94 -2.78 11.73
N TRP A 36 23.56 -2.23 12.79
CA TRP A 36 24.97 -2.49 13.09
C TRP A 36 25.22 -3.96 13.40
N ALA A 37 24.36 -4.57 14.22
CA ALA A 37 24.48 -5.96 14.62
C ALA A 37 24.17 -6.93 13.47
N THR A 38 23.28 -6.55 12.55
CA THR A 38 22.94 -7.30 11.33
C THR A 38 23.74 -6.89 10.10
N TYR A 39 24.89 -6.25 10.28
CA TYR A 39 25.77 -5.97 9.16
C TYR A 39 26.30 -7.28 8.54
N VAL A 40 26.35 -7.35 7.20
CA VAL A 40 26.65 -8.59 6.44
C VAL A 40 28.01 -9.22 6.81
N ALA A 41 28.96 -8.43 7.33
CA ALA A 41 30.24 -8.96 7.82
C ALA A 41 30.14 -9.75 9.15
N ASN A 42 28.97 -9.75 9.82
CA ASN A 42 28.75 -10.52 11.04
C ASN A 42 28.59 -12.01 10.73
N LYS A 43 29.71 -12.74 10.81
CA LYS A 43 29.79 -14.19 10.55
C LYS A 43 28.98 -15.07 11.51
N GLN A 44 28.46 -14.52 12.63
CA GLN A 44 27.61 -15.31 13.54
C GLN A 44 26.20 -15.53 12.98
N ILE A 45 25.71 -14.59 12.17
CA ILE A 45 24.34 -14.60 11.63
C ILE A 45 24.32 -14.59 10.10
N TYR A 46 25.46 -14.32 9.45
CA TYR A 46 25.63 -14.44 8.01
C TYR A 46 26.64 -15.54 7.69
N ASN A 47 26.35 -16.37 6.68
CA ASN A 47 27.32 -17.33 6.15
C ASN A 47 28.37 -16.65 5.27
N ASP A 48 29.38 -17.41 4.80
CA ASP A 48 30.46 -16.87 3.96
C ASP A 48 30.00 -16.28 2.61
N LYS A 49 28.72 -16.45 2.26
CA LYS A 49 28.09 -15.83 1.08
C LYS A 49 27.29 -14.56 1.42
N GLY A 50 27.39 -14.06 2.65
CA GLY A 50 26.68 -12.88 3.12
C GLY A 50 25.16 -13.08 3.25
N ARG A 51 24.70 -14.32 3.47
CA ARG A 51 23.28 -14.65 3.61
C ARG A 51 22.94 -14.99 5.06
N LEU A 52 21.78 -14.55 5.51
CA LEU A 52 21.31 -14.84 6.86
C LEU A 52 21.25 -16.37 7.07
N SER A 53 21.84 -16.84 8.16
CA SER A 53 22.03 -18.26 8.46
C SER A 53 20.91 -18.86 9.33
N THR A 54 19.99 -18.03 9.82
CA THR A 54 18.98 -18.43 10.80
C THR A 54 17.69 -17.64 10.70
N GLY A 55 16.63 -18.15 11.35
CA GLY A 55 15.30 -17.56 11.37
C GLY A 55 14.33 -18.17 10.35
N THR A 56 13.06 -18.19 10.73
CA THR A 56 11.98 -18.78 9.94
C THR A 56 10.85 -17.77 9.76
N LEU A 57 10.29 -17.72 8.57
CA LEU A 57 9.13 -16.90 8.22
C LEU A 57 7.93 -17.82 7.99
N THR A 58 6.84 -17.53 8.70
CA THR A 58 5.56 -18.23 8.56
C THR A 58 4.45 -17.23 8.24
N ASP A 59 3.40 -17.70 7.59
CA ASP A 59 2.17 -16.94 7.39
C ASP A 59 1.30 -16.96 8.66
N ARG A 60 0.12 -16.33 8.60
CA ARG A 60 -0.79 -16.23 9.75
C ARG A 60 -1.36 -17.59 10.22
N ASN A 61 -1.37 -18.59 9.36
CA ASN A 61 -1.88 -19.94 9.62
C ASN A 61 -0.76 -20.91 10.07
N GLY A 62 0.49 -20.43 10.11
CA GLY A 62 1.66 -21.23 10.46
C GLY A 62 2.32 -21.92 9.27
N THR A 63 1.85 -21.67 8.05
CA THR A 63 2.43 -22.19 6.82
C THR A 63 3.84 -21.64 6.64
N LEU A 64 4.79 -22.53 6.39
CA LEU A 64 6.19 -22.16 6.15
C LEU A 64 6.31 -21.39 4.83
N LEU A 65 6.85 -20.17 4.88
CA LEU A 65 7.14 -19.37 3.68
C LEU A 65 8.62 -19.50 3.30
N MET A 66 9.50 -19.32 4.29
CA MET A 66 10.94 -19.52 4.14
C MET A 66 11.60 -19.84 5.47
N THR A 67 12.76 -20.51 5.43
CA THR A 67 13.63 -20.70 6.60
C THR A 67 15.08 -20.60 6.18
N ASN A 68 15.88 -19.91 6.98
CA ASN A 68 17.32 -19.83 6.79
C ASN A 68 18.00 -20.89 7.65
N THR A 69 18.98 -21.55 7.05
CA THR A 69 19.91 -22.45 7.73
C THR A 69 21.33 -22.02 7.43
N SER A 70 22.31 -22.51 8.20
CA SER A 70 23.73 -22.26 7.96
C SER A 70 24.15 -22.57 6.51
N GLU A 71 23.56 -23.60 5.92
CA GLU A 71 23.85 -24.04 4.56
C GLU A 71 23.10 -23.25 3.48
N LYS A 72 21.79 -23.05 3.66
CA LYS A 72 20.93 -22.47 2.62
C LYS A 72 19.63 -21.87 3.14
N MET A 73 19.09 -20.93 2.37
CA MET A 73 17.70 -20.50 2.45
C MET A 73 16.80 -21.51 1.74
N LYS A 74 15.89 -22.11 2.51
CA LYS A 74 14.82 -22.99 2.03
C LYS A 74 13.51 -22.18 1.96
N PHE A 75 12.65 -22.55 1.02
CA PHE A 75 11.33 -21.95 0.82
C PHE A 75 10.25 -23.00 1.10
N SER A 76 8.98 -22.60 1.11
CA SER A 76 7.84 -23.52 1.11
C SER A 76 8.01 -24.63 0.07
N ASP A 77 7.57 -25.85 0.38
CA ASP A 77 7.57 -26.96 -0.58
C ASP A 77 6.52 -26.73 -1.70
N ASP A 78 5.50 -25.93 -1.44
CA ASP A 78 4.48 -25.54 -2.41
C ASP A 78 4.98 -24.44 -3.36
N LYS A 79 5.01 -24.75 -4.66
CA LYS A 79 5.44 -23.83 -5.72
C LYS A 79 4.52 -22.62 -5.86
N ALA A 80 3.22 -22.78 -5.68
CA ALA A 80 2.24 -21.72 -5.83
C ALA A 80 2.43 -20.67 -4.74
N ILE A 81 2.59 -21.12 -3.49
CA ILE A 81 2.94 -20.26 -2.35
C ILE A 81 4.25 -19.52 -2.63
N ARG A 82 5.32 -20.24 -3.03
CA ARG A 82 6.62 -19.62 -3.30
C ARG A 82 6.52 -18.48 -4.31
N LYS A 83 5.77 -18.66 -5.40
CA LYS A 83 5.55 -17.64 -6.43
C LYS A 83 4.74 -16.47 -5.90
N ALA A 84 3.62 -16.75 -5.23
CA ALA A 84 2.70 -15.73 -4.75
C ALA A 84 3.33 -14.84 -3.67
N THR A 85 4.25 -15.38 -2.86
CA THR A 85 4.88 -14.65 -1.75
C THR A 85 6.31 -14.19 -2.02
N VAL A 86 6.87 -14.37 -3.21
CA VAL A 86 8.31 -14.09 -3.48
C VAL A 86 8.70 -12.64 -3.17
N HIS A 87 7.80 -11.69 -3.41
CA HIS A 87 8.04 -10.28 -3.10
C HIS A 87 8.03 -9.96 -1.60
N LEU A 88 7.60 -10.90 -0.76
CA LEU A 88 7.58 -10.82 0.71
C LEU A 88 8.69 -11.65 1.34
N THR A 89 8.93 -12.88 0.85
CA THR A 89 10.02 -13.74 1.33
C THR A 89 11.37 -13.22 0.86
N GLY A 90 11.42 -12.65 -0.33
CA GLY A 90 12.64 -12.37 -1.08
C GLY A 90 13.21 -13.62 -1.75
N ASP A 91 14.42 -13.48 -2.29
CA ASP A 91 15.16 -14.55 -2.94
C ASP A 91 16.57 -14.72 -2.37
N ARG A 92 17.27 -15.77 -2.82
CA ARG A 92 18.63 -16.10 -2.37
C ARG A 92 19.69 -15.07 -2.78
N SER A 93 19.37 -14.19 -3.72
CA SER A 93 20.28 -13.20 -4.28
C SER A 93 20.05 -11.81 -3.67
N GLY A 94 18.99 -11.63 -2.89
CA GLY A 94 18.63 -10.34 -2.30
C GLY A 94 18.08 -9.33 -3.30
N ASN A 95 17.54 -9.79 -4.44
CA ASN A 95 17.07 -8.88 -5.50
C ASN A 95 15.79 -8.14 -5.11
N VAL A 96 14.94 -8.78 -4.29
CA VAL A 96 13.67 -8.22 -3.81
C VAL A 96 13.93 -7.33 -2.60
N ALA A 97 13.80 -6.02 -2.77
CA ALA A 97 14.09 -5.04 -1.71
C ALA A 97 13.19 -5.17 -0.48
N THR A 98 11.93 -5.59 -0.66
CA THR A 98 10.94 -5.83 0.41
C THR A 98 11.03 -7.23 1.03
N GLY A 99 12.00 -8.05 0.61
CA GLY A 99 12.14 -9.41 1.09
C GLY A 99 12.47 -9.49 2.58
N ALA A 100 11.91 -10.47 3.28
CA ALA A 100 12.03 -10.65 4.71
C ALA A 100 13.48 -10.73 5.21
N ASN A 101 14.38 -11.37 4.45
CA ASN A 101 15.81 -11.43 4.80
C ASN A 101 16.54 -10.08 4.76
N LYS A 102 15.92 -9.05 4.19
CA LYS A 102 16.43 -7.67 4.19
C LYS A 102 15.70 -6.81 5.20
N VAL A 103 14.37 -6.86 5.21
CA VAL A 103 13.52 -5.99 6.04
C VAL A 103 13.45 -6.46 7.49
N PHE A 104 13.41 -7.78 7.72
CA PHE A 104 13.24 -8.40 9.03
C PHE A 104 14.52 -9.12 9.49
N ALA A 105 15.68 -8.74 8.96
CA ALA A 105 16.96 -9.37 9.30
C ALA A 105 17.26 -9.31 10.81
N ASP A 106 16.96 -8.17 11.44
CA ASP A 106 17.05 -7.94 12.89
C ASP A 106 16.18 -8.95 13.68
N LYS A 107 14.95 -9.16 13.23
CA LYS A 107 14.00 -10.05 13.88
C LYS A 107 14.40 -11.51 13.65
N LEU A 108 14.66 -11.90 12.41
CA LEU A 108 15.03 -13.27 12.03
C LEU A 108 16.34 -13.71 12.67
N SER A 109 17.35 -12.82 12.75
CA SER A 109 18.63 -13.10 13.44
C SER A 109 18.51 -13.19 14.96
N GLY A 110 17.40 -12.72 15.53
CA GLY A 110 17.20 -12.71 16.97
C GLY A 110 17.90 -11.57 17.70
N TYR A 111 18.20 -10.47 17.00
CA TYR A 111 18.80 -9.28 17.62
C TYR A 111 17.98 -8.78 18.82
N ASN A 112 18.69 -8.45 19.89
CA ASN A 112 18.17 -7.85 21.10
C ASN A 112 19.05 -6.66 21.52
N PRO A 113 18.49 -5.48 21.83
CA PRO A 113 19.29 -4.31 22.25
C PRO A 113 20.17 -4.52 23.50
N LEU A 114 19.86 -5.50 24.36
CA LEU A 114 20.64 -5.79 25.57
C LEU A 114 21.72 -6.86 25.35
N PHE A 115 21.44 -7.85 24.50
CA PHE A 115 22.31 -9.03 24.31
C PHE A 115 22.93 -9.10 22.90
N GLY A 116 22.68 -8.11 22.05
CA GLY A 116 23.10 -8.10 20.65
C GLY A 116 22.49 -9.26 19.86
N THR A 117 23.30 -9.97 19.10
CA THR A 117 22.92 -11.21 18.38
C THR A 117 23.18 -12.47 19.20
N TYR A 118 23.58 -12.32 20.47
CA TYR A 118 23.88 -13.46 21.34
C TYR A 118 22.58 -14.18 21.73
N SER A 119 22.36 -15.35 21.14
CA SER A 119 21.32 -16.30 21.54
C SER A 119 21.99 -17.45 22.30
N LEU A 120 21.54 -17.73 23.53
CA LEU A 120 22.04 -18.86 24.33
C LEU A 120 21.91 -20.22 23.62
N HIS A 121 21.10 -20.31 22.56
CA HIS A 121 20.90 -21.52 21.76
C HIS A 121 21.31 -21.36 20.28
N GLY A 122 21.83 -20.19 19.87
CA GLY A 122 22.21 -19.93 18.47
C GLY A 122 21.04 -19.89 17.47
N ASP A 123 19.81 -20.13 17.94
CA ASP A 123 18.62 -20.18 17.10
C ASP A 123 18.09 -18.78 16.82
N GLY A 124 17.75 -18.53 15.55
CA GLY A 124 17.04 -17.33 15.11
C GLY A 124 15.60 -17.32 15.59
N ARG A 125 14.83 -16.30 15.19
CA ARG A 125 13.42 -16.19 15.60
C ARG A 125 12.47 -16.67 14.51
N ASN A 126 11.29 -17.08 14.95
CA ASN A 126 10.15 -17.34 14.10
C ASN A 126 9.37 -16.04 13.94
N VAL A 127 9.42 -15.46 12.74
CA VAL A 127 8.64 -14.30 12.35
C VAL A 127 7.36 -14.77 11.69
N ASN A 128 6.22 -14.35 12.23
CA ASN A 128 4.89 -14.70 11.72
C ASN A 128 4.26 -13.47 11.07
N LEU A 129 3.92 -13.58 9.80
CA LEU A 129 3.26 -12.52 9.03
C LEU A 129 1.76 -12.53 9.27
N THR A 130 1.11 -11.39 8.99
CA THR A 130 -0.35 -11.27 8.94
C THR A 130 -0.95 -11.85 7.65
N ILE A 131 -0.08 -12.15 6.68
CA ILE A 131 -0.41 -12.65 5.36
C ILE A 131 -0.98 -14.06 5.44
N ASP A 132 -1.96 -14.35 4.59
CA ASP A 132 -2.46 -15.69 4.29
C ASP A 132 -1.85 -16.18 2.98
N ALA A 133 -1.08 -17.27 3.02
CA ALA A 133 -0.37 -17.79 1.85
C ALA A 133 -1.31 -18.37 0.79
N ASP A 134 -2.40 -19.00 1.22
CA ASP A 134 -3.38 -19.62 0.32
C ASP A 134 -4.18 -18.53 -0.39
N LEU A 135 -4.57 -17.48 0.35
CA LEU A 135 -5.21 -16.31 -0.22
C LEU A 135 -4.31 -15.60 -1.24
N CYS A 136 -3.02 -15.47 -0.94
CA CYS A 136 -2.04 -14.92 -1.90
C CYS A 136 -1.94 -15.80 -3.15
N THR A 137 -2.03 -17.13 -3.01
CA THR A 137 -2.05 -18.05 -4.15
C THR A 137 -3.28 -17.82 -5.02
N ILE A 138 -4.47 -17.73 -4.41
CA ILE A 138 -5.74 -17.44 -5.12
C ILE A 138 -5.68 -16.09 -5.83
N ALA A 139 -5.16 -15.05 -5.16
CA ALA A 139 -4.98 -13.74 -5.77
C ALA A 139 -3.98 -13.75 -6.94
N ASN A 140 -2.88 -14.50 -6.81
CA ASN A 140 -1.91 -14.69 -7.88
C ASN A 140 -2.54 -15.40 -9.09
N ASP A 141 -3.31 -16.46 -8.85
CA ASP A 141 -3.94 -17.24 -9.90
C ASP A 141 -5.08 -16.46 -10.55
N ALA A 142 -5.80 -15.63 -9.78
CA ALA A 142 -6.77 -14.69 -10.31
C ALA A 142 -6.12 -13.64 -11.23
N LEU A 143 -4.88 -13.19 -10.96
CA LEU A 143 -4.13 -12.34 -11.88
C LEU A 143 -3.75 -13.06 -13.18
N ASP A 144 -3.69 -14.40 -13.20
CA ASP A 144 -3.47 -15.22 -14.40
C ASP A 144 -2.27 -14.76 -15.24
N GLY A 145 -1.14 -14.52 -14.56
CA GLY A 145 0.11 -14.06 -15.19
C GLY A 145 0.11 -12.62 -15.71
N ARG A 146 -1.01 -11.89 -15.61
CA ARG A 146 -1.09 -10.46 -15.97
C ARG A 146 -0.30 -9.63 -14.97
N GLN A 147 0.36 -8.58 -15.45
CA GLN A 147 1.11 -7.66 -14.59
C GLN A 147 0.14 -6.86 -13.72
N GLY A 148 0.47 -6.65 -12.45
CA GLY A 148 -0.47 -6.03 -11.52
C GLY A 148 -0.20 -6.33 -10.06
N THR A 149 -1.17 -5.99 -9.21
CA THR A 149 -1.11 -6.26 -7.78
C THR A 149 -2.49 -6.43 -7.18
N VAL A 150 -2.57 -7.24 -6.11
CA VAL A 150 -3.76 -7.44 -5.29
C VAL A 150 -3.39 -7.22 -3.83
N GLY A 151 -4.15 -6.37 -3.15
CA GLY A 151 -4.04 -6.13 -1.72
C GLY A 151 -5.38 -6.29 -1.01
N VAL A 152 -5.35 -6.91 0.17
CA VAL A 152 -6.48 -6.94 1.10
C VAL A 152 -5.96 -6.68 2.50
N TYR A 153 -6.57 -5.76 3.24
CA TYR A 153 -6.26 -5.51 4.64
C TYR A 153 -7.50 -5.30 5.49
N ASN A 154 -7.40 -5.70 6.75
CA ASN A 154 -8.42 -5.46 7.75
C ASN A 154 -8.27 -4.03 8.30
N TYR A 155 -9.24 -3.16 8.06
CA TYR A 155 -9.13 -1.73 8.38
C TYR A 155 -9.27 -1.41 9.89
N GLU A 156 -9.76 -2.36 10.70
CA GLU A 156 -9.87 -2.23 12.15
C GLU A 156 -8.62 -2.69 12.92
N THR A 157 -7.85 -3.61 12.35
CA THR A 157 -6.64 -4.18 12.97
C THR A 157 -5.35 -3.74 12.30
N GLY A 158 -5.43 -3.24 11.06
CA GLY A 158 -4.30 -2.92 10.20
C GLY A 158 -3.66 -4.14 9.54
N GLU A 159 -4.13 -5.36 9.80
CA GLU A 159 -3.51 -6.58 9.26
C GLU A 159 -3.67 -6.68 7.75
N ILE A 160 -2.55 -6.74 7.03
CA ILE A 160 -2.54 -7.05 5.60
C ILE A 160 -2.66 -8.57 5.45
N LEU A 161 -3.76 -9.03 4.85
CA LEU A 161 -4.04 -10.46 4.64
C LEU A 161 -3.48 -10.95 3.30
N CYS A 162 -3.49 -10.09 2.28
CA CYS A 162 -2.98 -10.39 0.95
C CYS A 162 -2.16 -9.22 0.43
N ALA A 163 -1.00 -9.51 -0.17
CA ALA A 163 -0.15 -8.54 -0.85
C ALA A 163 0.64 -9.24 -1.97
N VAL A 164 0.00 -9.36 -3.14
CA VAL A 164 0.57 -10.05 -4.32
C VAL A 164 1.03 -9.04 -5.35
N SER A 165 2.17 -9.32 -5.99
CA SER A 165 2.70 -8.57 -7.12
C SER A 165 2.98 -9.53 -8.29
N SER A 166 2.64 -9.09 -9.50
CA SER A 166 2.85 -9.81 -10.75
C SER A 166 3.48 -8.89 -11.80
N PRO A 167 4.47 -9.34 -12.60
CA PRO A 167 4.96 -10.71 -12.69
C PRO A 167 5.78 -11.11 -11.45
N ASN A 168 5.77 -12.41 -11.17
CA ASN A 168 6.57 -13.05 -10.12
C ASN A 168 7.27 -14.30 -10.69
N TYR A 169 8.02 -14.97 -9.84
CA TYR A 169 8.84 -16.12 -10.20
C TYR A 169 8.96 -17.08 -9.02
N ASP A 170 9.35 -18.33 -9.30
CA ASP A 170 9.66 -19.28 -8.25
C ASP A 170 11.10 -19.00 -7.74
N PRO A 171 11.29 -18.53 -6.50
CA PRO A 171 12.62 -18.26 -5.94
C PRO A 171 13.46 -19.54 -5.75
N ALA A 172 12.86 -20.73 -5.78
CA ALA A 172 13.62 -21.98 -5.80
C ALA A 172 14.28 -22.25 -7.16
N ASN A 173 13.70 -21.74 -8.25
CA ASN A 173 14.19 -21.83 -9.62
C ASN A 173 14.12 -20.45 -10.31
N PRO A 174 14.96 -19.48 -9.90
CA PRO A 174 14.88 -18.12 -10.39
C PRO A 174 15.23 -18.05 -11.89
N PRO A 175 14.53 -17.20 -12.67
CA PRO A 175 14.82 -17.06 -14.09
C PRO A 175 16.16 -16.37 -14.30
N LYS A 176 16.80 -16.66 -15.44
CA LYS A 176 17.89 -15.83 -15.94
C LYS A 176 17.28 -14.64 -16.67
N LEU A 177 17.37 -13.46 -16.05
CA LEU A 177 16.92 -12.23 -16.69
C LEU A 177 17.97 -11.73 -17.68
N ASP A 178 17.48 -11.16 -18.78
CA ASP A 178 18.31 -10.35 -19.67
C ASP A 178 18.69 -9.03 -18.97
N LYS A 179 19.83 -8.44 -19.34
CA LYS A 179 20.26 -7.13 -18.83
C LYS A 179 19.25 -6.03 -19.16
N ASP A 180 18.52 -6.19 -20.26
CA ASP A 180 17.51 -5.25 -20.73
C ASP A 180 16.08 -5.58 -20.25
N ASP A 181 15.93 -6.52 -19.29
CA ASP A 181 14.61 -6.84 -18.73
C ASP A 181 13.99 -5.64 -18.01
N LYS A 182 12.83 -5.20 -18.51
CA LYS A 182 12.03 -4.10 -17.94
C LYS A 182 10.72 -4.60 -17.32
N SER A 183 10.61 -5.89 -17.04
CA SER A 183 9.38 -6.50 -16.54
C SER A 183 9.05 -6.05 -15.10
N GLY A 184 10.06 -5.57 -14.37
CA GLY A 184 9.93 -5.29 -12.94
C GLY A 184 9.70 -6.57 -12.15
N LEU A 185 10.33 -7.69 -12.53
CA LEU A 185 10.14 -9.00 -11.89
C LEU A 185 10.40 -8.96 -10.37
N TYR A 186 11.40 -8.21 -9.92
CA TYR A 186 11.76 -8.08 -8.50
C TYR A 186 10.97 -6.99 -7.77
N LEU A 187 10.21 -6.16 -8.50
CA LEU A 187 9.47 -5.03 -7.94
C LEU A 187 8.21 -5.52 -7.24
N ASN A 188 8.10 -5.19 -5.95
CA ASN A 188 6.83 -5.30 -5.24
C ASN A 188 5.94 -4.12 -5.63
N ARG A 189 4.98 -4.33 -6.53
CA ARG A 189 4.09 -3.27 -7.02
C ARG A 189 3.18 -2.70 -5.94
N PHE A 190 2.81 -3.53 -4.97
CA PHE A 190 1.92 -3.15 -3.88
C PHE A 190 2.55 -2.09 -2.96
N PHE A 191 3.80 -2.30 -2.55
CA PHE A 191 4.52 -1.42 -1.64
C PHE A 191 5.41 -0.41 -2.36
N SER A 192 6.14 -0.82 -3.40
CA SER A 192 7.29 -0.07 -3.91
C SER A 192 7.05 0.65 -5.24
N ALA A 193 5.85 0.55 -5.82
CA ALA A 193 5.51 1.24 -7.07
C ALA A 193 4.39 2.26 -6.88
N THR A 194 4.34 3.20 -7.82
CA THR A 194 3.22 4.13 -8.00
C THR A 194 2.70 4.06 -9.42
N PHE A 195 1.44 4.40 -9.58
CA PHE A 195 0.71 4.26 -10.83
C PHE A 195 -0.31 5.39 -10.97
N VAL A 196 -0.67 5.72 -12.20
CA VAL A 196 -1.74 6.68 -12.47
C VAL A 196 -3.06 6.10 -11.92
N PRO A 197 -3.76 6.78 -10.99
CA PRO A 197 -4.95 6.22 -10.35
C PRO A 197 -6.16 6.17 -11.30
N GLY A 198 -6.29 7.13 -12.20
CA GLY A 198 -7.51 7.35 -12.94
C GLY A 198 -8.70 7.55 -12.00
N SER A 199 -9.87 7.02 -12.40
CA SER A 199 -11.14 7.33 -11.75
C SER A 199 -11.29 6.89 -10.28
N ILE A 200 -10.40 6.07 -9.72
CA ILE A 200 -10.42 5.82 -8.27
C ILE A 200 -10.08 7.08 -7.47
N PHE A 201 -9.32 8.02 -8.06
CA PHE A 201 -8.97 9.29 -7.42
C PHE A 201 -10.17 10.22 -7.23
N LYS A 202 -11.24 10.05 -8.02
CA LYS A 202 -12.48 10.84 -7.90
C LYS A 202 -13.12 10.75 -6.51
N LEU A 203 -12.82 9.71 -5.73
CA LEU A 203 -13.22 9.61 -4.32
C LEU A 203 -12.59 10.72 -3.47
N VAL A 204 -11.33 11.07 -3.72
CA VAL A 204 -10.62 12.19 -3.07
C VAL A 204 -11.23 13.51 -3.51
N THR A 205 -11.46 13.69 -4.81
CA THR A 205 -12.10 14.90 -5.37
C THR A 205 -13.52 15.10 -4.83
N ALA A 206 -14.29 14.02 -4.70
CA ALA A 206 -15.62 14.05 -4.09
C ALA A 206 -15.53 14.43 -2.61
N ALA A 207 -14.62 13.82 -1.84
CA ALA A 207 -14.40 14.17 -0.43
C ALA A 207 -14.08 15.67 -0.26
N ALA A 208 -13.14 16.18 -1.09
CA ALA A 208 -12.73 17.57 -1.11
C ALA A 208 -13.91 18.52 -1.36
N SER A 209 -14.77 18.16 -2.31
CA SER A 209 -15.98 18.93 -2.59
C SER A 209 -17.01 18.87 -1.46
N ILE A 210 -17.28 17.71 -0.90
CA ILE A 210 -18.32 17.52 0.13
C ILE A 210 -17.99 18.34 1.38
N GLU A 211 -16.73 18.32 1.81
CA GLU A 211 -16.31 18.98 3.06
C GLU A 211 -16.15 20.49 2.94
N ASN A 212 -15.74 21.00 1.77
CA ASN A 212 -15.48 22.43 1.60
C ASN A 212 -16.64 23.19 0.95
N TYR A 213 -17.52 22.49 0.22
CA TYR A 213 -18.51 23.13 -0.63
C TYR A 213 -19.81 22.31 -0.68
N SER A 214 -20.58 22.34 0.41
CA SER A 214 -21.87 21.64 0.53
C SER A 214 -22.85 21.92 -0.62
N LYS A 215 -22.79 23.12 -1.23
CA LYS A 215 -23.58 23.49 -2.42
C LYS A 215 -23.38 22.56 -3.63
N TYR A 216 -22.26 21.83 -3.70
CA TYR A 216 -21.98 20.89 -4.79
C TYR A 216 -22.52 19.48 -4.54
N ALA A 217 -23.03 19.18 -3.34
CA ALA A 217 -23.70 17.91 -3.08
C ALA A 217 -24.98 17.75 -3.93
N THR A 218 -25.67 18.85 -4.22
CA THR A 218 -26.87 18.90 -5.07
C THR A 218 -26.63 19.58 -6.42
N TRP A 219 -25.38 19.76 -6.82
CA TRP A 219 -25.08 20.41 -8.09
C TRP A 219 -25.40 19.46 -9.25
N GLU A 220 -26.24 19.94 -10.17
CA GLU A 220 -26.52 19.27 -11.42
C GLU A 220 -25.60 19.81 -12.53
N PHE A 221 -25.01 18.89 -13.28
CA PHE A 221 -24.14 19.23 -14.41
C PHE A 221 -24.60 18.47 -15.66
N ASP A 222 -24.73 19.18 -16.79
CA ASP A 222 -25.07 18.57 -18.06
C ASP A 222 -23.82 18.09 -18.79
N CYS A 223 -23.51 16.79 -18.66
CA CYS A 223 -22.41 16.17 -19.38
C CYS A 223 -22.81 15.90 -20.83
N THR A 224 -22.25 16.69 -21.74
CA THR A 224 -22.43 16.53 -23.20
C THR A 224 -21.51 15.49 -23.83
N GLY A 225 -20.59 14.90 -23.04
CA GLY A 225 -19.58 13.93 -23.48
C GLY A 225 -18.17 14.51 -23.59
N GLU A 226 -18.04 15.83 -23.72
CA GLU A 226 -16.76 16.55 -23.63
C GLU A 226 -16.91 17.89 -22.90
N GLU A 227 -15.89 18.30 -22.17
CA GLU A 227 -15.79 19.62 -21.54
C GLU A 227 -14.53 20.32 -22.05
N ARG A 228 -14.66 21.58 -22.48
CA ARG A 228 -13.58 22.37 -23.08
C ARG A 228 -13.06 23.41 -22.10
N TYR A 229 -11.74 23.44 -21.93
CA TYR A 229 -11.04 24.30 -20.97
C TYR A 229 -10.23 25.40 -21.66
N GLY A 230 -10.32 25.50 -22.99
CA GLY A 230 -9.67 26.52 -23.78
C GLY A 230 -10.06 26.45 -25.26
N LYS A 231 -9.38 27.24 -26.09
CA LYS A 231 -9.70 27.38 -27.52
C LYS A 231 -8.97 26.34 -28.39
N GLY A 232 -7.96 25.64 -27.84
CA GLY A 232 -7.20 24.63 -28.55
C GLY A 232 -7.95 23.30 -28.70
N LYS A 233 -7.71 22.56 -29.80
CA LYS A 233 -8.31 21.24 -30.00
C LYS A 233 -7.94 20.22 -28.90
N GLY A 234 -6.81 20.39 -28.22
CA GLY A 234 -6.32 19.47 -27.17
C GLY A 234 -6.75 19.81 -25.74
N GLU A 235 -7.42 20.95 -25.51
CA GLU A 235 -7.75 21.44 -24.17
C GLU A 235 -9.13 20.96 -23.72
N ARG A 236 -9.34 19.65 -23.76
CA ARG A 236 -10.62 19.05 -23.38
C ARG A 236 -10.45 17.82 -22.48
N VAL A 237 -11.47 17.58 -21.67
CA VAL A 237 -11.68 16.32 -20.95
C VAL A 237 -12.86 15.62 -21.61
N THR A 238 -12.75 14.32 -21.86
CA THR A 238 -13.77 13.53 -22.54
C THR A 238 -14.30 12.41 -21.66
N CYS A 239 -15.59 12.11 -21.83
CA CYS A 239 -16.24 10.92 -21.31
C CYS A 239 -16.35 9.85 -22.40
N GLN A 240 -16.49 8.58 -22.01
CA GLN A 240 -16.72 7.47 -22.95
C GLN A 240 -18.09 7.56 -23.62
N LYS A 241 -19.08 8.11 -22.92
CA LYS A 241 -20.43 8.38 -23.40
C LYS A 241 -20.91 9.75 -22.90
N LYS A 242 -21.98 10.26 -23.51
CA LYS A 242 -22.76 11.37 -22.97
C LYS A 242 -23.57 10.87 -21.77
N HIS A 243 -23.44 11.51 -20.61
CA HIS A 243 -24.21 11.15 -19.40
C HIS A 243 -25.48 12.00 -19.22
N GLY A 244 -25.58 13.13 -19.92
CA GLY A 244 -26.67 14.08 -19.70
C GLY A 244 -26.55 14.76 -18.34
N ARG A 245 -27.68 15.13 -17.76
CA ARG A 245 -27.75 15.81 -16.48
C ARG A 245 -27.50 14.82 -15.34
N VAL A 246 -26.42 15.04 -14.60
CA VAL A 246 -26.00 14.18 -13.49
C VAL A 246 -25.71 14.98 -12.22
N THR A 247 -26.03 14.39 -11.07
CA THR A 247 -25.59 14.84 -9.73
C THR A 247 -24.19 14.30 -9.40
N LEU A 248 -23.61 14.68 -8.26
CA LEU A 248 -22.32 14.13 -7.78
C LEU A 248 -22.35 12.60 -7.65
N GLU A 249 -23.43 12.03 -7.12
CA GLU A 249 -23.62 10.59 -6.96
C GLU A 249 -23.70 9.87 -8.29
N GLN A 250 -24.56 10.35 -9.19
CA GLN A 250 -24.70 9.79 -10.54
C GLN A 250 -23.39 9.92 -11.33
N ALA A 251 -22.72 11.08 -11.22
CA ALA A 251 -21.43 11.30 -11.86
C ALA A 251 -20.34 10.38 -11.32
N LEU A 252 -20.35 10.01 -10.04
CA LEU A 252 -19.41 9.04 -9.49
C LEU A 252 -19.71 7.62 -10.01
N ALA A 253 -20.98 7.24 -10.05
CA ALA A 253 -21.46 5.94 -10.53
C ALA A 253 -21.12 5.72 -12.00
N ASP A 254 -21.54 6.64 -12.87
CA ASP A 254 -21.18 6.65 -14.30
C ASP A 254 -19.70 7.00 -14.55
N SER A 255 -18.96 7.38 -13.50
CA SER A 255 -17.56 7.78 -13.58
C SER A 255 -17.33 8.94 -14.58
N CYS A 256 -18.20 9.95 -14.56
CA CYS A 256 -18.20 11.08 -15.48
C CYS A 256 -16.94 11.98 -15.34
N ASN A 257 -16.02 11.90 -16.30
CA ASN A 257 -14.80 12.73 -16.32
C ASN A 257 -15.10 14.23 -16.43
N CYS A 258 -16.09 14.62 -17.24
CA CYS A 258 -16.44 16.03 -17.45
C CYS A 258 -16.93 16.68 -16.15
N TYR A 259 -17.79 15.97 -15.39
CA TYR A 259 -18.28 16.43 -14.09
C TYR A 259 -17.12 16.67 -13.12
N PHE A 260 -16.27 15.65 -12.92
CA PHE A 260 -15.18 15.74 -11.94
C PHE A 260 -14.07 16.71 -12.36
N GLY A 261 -13.79 16.82 -13.66
CA GLY A 261 -12.88 17.84 -14.19
C GLY A 261 -13.40 19.24 -13.87
N LYS A 262 -14.70 19.48 -14.09
CA LYS A 262 -15.31 20.77 -13.79
C LYS A 262 -15.43 21.04 -12.29
N LEU A 263 -15.78 20.04 -11.51
CA LEU A 263 -15.80 20.09 -10.05
C LEU A 263 -14.43 20.52 -9.51
N THR A 264 -13.35 19.99 -10.09
CA THR A 264 -11.98 20.30 -9.68
C THR A 264 -11.63 21.77 -9.93
N GLU A 265 -12.03 22.33 -11.07
CA GLU A 265 -11.89 23.78 -11.31
C GLU A 265 -12.68 24.61 -10.29
N LEU A 266 -13.86 24.14 -9.89
CA LEU A 266 -14.74 24.84 -8.96
C LEU A 266 -14.24 24.83 -7.52
N ILE A 267 -13.57 23.76 -7.09
CA ILE A 267 -13.02 23.63 -5.72
C ILE A 267 -11.60 24.19 -5.60
N GLY A 268 -10.84 24.19 -6.71
CA GLY A 268 -9.53 24.81 -6.81
C GLY A 268 -8.34 23.90 -6.43
N PRO A 269 -7.14 24.23 -6.91
CA PRO A 269 -5.93 23.43 -6.69
C PRO A 269 -5.45 23.43 -5.25
N GLU A 270 -5.68 24.49 -4.47
CA GLU A 270 -5.29 24.57 -3.06
C GLU A 270 -6.01 23.52 -2.22
N VAL A 271 -7.33 23.40 -2.42
CA VAL A 271 -8.15 22.38 -1.76
C VAL A 271 -7.71 20.98 -2.19
N MET A 272 -7.40 20.77 -3.47
CA MET A 272 -6.92 19.47 -3.94
C MET A 272 -5.56 19.08 -3.33
N ASN A 273 -4.62 20.03 -3.24
CA ASN A 273 -3.34 19.81 -2.57
C ASN A 273 -3.54 19.45 -1.09
N GLU A 274 -4.41 20.16 -0.39
CA GLU A 274 -4.74 19.84 1.01
C GLU A 274 -5.26 18.41 1.13
N TYR A 275 -6.14 17.95 0.23
CA TYR A 275 -6.78 16.64 0.36
C TYR A 275 -5.85 15.48 0.05
N VAL A 276 -4.92 15.61 -0.90
CA VAL A 276 -3.93 14.55 -1.15
C VAL A 276 -2.96 14.38 0.03
N GLU A 277 -2.65 15.47 0.74
CA GLU A 277 -1.88 15.43 1.99
C GLU A 277 -2.73 14.91 3.17
N LYS A 278 -4.00 15.36 3.27
CA LYS A 278 -4.94 14.98 4.33
C LYS A 278 -5.22 13.48 4.34
N THR A 279 -5.43 12.91 3.16
CA THR A 279 -5.62 11.47 2.94
C THR A 279 -4.32 10.66 3.06
N GLY A 280 -3.17 11.34 3.07
CA GLY A 280 -1.86 10.73 3.17
C GLY A 280 -1.47 9.95 1.92
N LEU A 281 -1.97 10.35 0.75
CA LEU A 281 -1.58 9.75 -0.54
C LEU A 281 -0.15 10.14 -0.95
N THR A 282 0.37 11.25 -0.42
CA THR A 282 1.71 11.78 -0.69
C THR A 282 2.79 11.34 0.30
N ILE A 283 2.44 10.55 1.34
CA ILE A 283 3.41 10.10 2.35
C ILE A 283 3.89 8.67 2.10
N SER A 284 5.12 8.38 2.56
CA SER A 284 5.62 7.02 2.67
C SER A 284 5.12 6.43 3.97
N ARG A 285 4.44 5.29 3.91
CA ARG A 285 3.95 4.56 5.09
C ARG A 285 4.97 3.52 5.49
N ASP A 286 5.20 3.40 6.78
CA ASP A 286 5.98 2.30 7.34
C ASP A 286 5.06 1.10 7.63
N VAL A 287 5.34 -0.03 6.99
CA VAL A 287 4.67 -1.31 7.20
C VAL A 287 5.66 -2.27 7.85
N ASN A 288 5.94 -2.04 9.13
CA ASN A 288 6.90 -2.78 9.95
C ASN A 288 8.34 -2.84 9.41
N GLY A 289 8.82 -1.79 8.75
CA GLY A 289 10.14 -1.69 8.13
C GLY A 289 10.07 -1.65 6.59
N ILE A 290 8.92 -1.95 6.00
CA ILE A 290 8.67 -1.76 4.56
C ILE A 290 8.15 -0.35 4.34
N SER A 291 8.95 0.51 3.71
CA SER A 291 8.51 1.85 3.30
C SER A 291 7.73 1.78 1.98
N THR A 292 6.50 2.32 1.97
CA THR A 292 5.75 2.45 0.71
C THR A 292 6.33 3.55 -0.17
N ALA A 293 6.21 3.41 -1.48
CA ALA A 293 6.47 4.49 -2.41
C ALA A 293 5.52 5.67 -2.11
N GLN A 294 6.02 6.89 -2.28
CA GLN A 294 5.25 8.12 -2.10
C GLN A 294 4.45 8.40 -3.37
N GLY A 295 3.16 8.69 -3.23
CA GLY A 295 2.39 9.26 -4.33
C GLY A 295 2.83 10.70 -4.63
N SER A 296 2.51 11.17 -5.84
CA SER A 296 2.79 12.52 -6.31
C SER A 296 1.58 13.02 -7.09
N PHE A 297 1.15 14.24 -6.82
CA PHE A 297 0.02 14.87 -7.49
C PHE A 297 0.41 16.29 -7.86
N GLN A 298 -0.07 16.77 -9.01
CA GLN A 298 0.21 18.13 -9.47
C GLN A 298 -1.08 18.83 -9.86
N PHE A 299 -1.40 19.93 -9.17
CA PHE A 299 -2.59 20.73 -9.42
C PHE A 299 -2.21 22.14 -9.92
N PRO A 300 -2.13 22.36 -11.24
CA PRO A 300 -1.94 23.70 -11.80
C PRO A 300 -3.08 24.65 -11.46
N ASN A 301 -2.83 25.96 -11.58
CA ASN A 301 -3.79 26.98 -11.15
C ASN A 301 -5.15 26.94 -11.89
N HIS A 302 -5.18 26.53 -13.16
CA HIS A 302 -6.40 26.49 -13.96
C HIS A 302 -6.22 25.63 -15.23
N GLY A 303 -7.32 25.39 -15.93
CA GLY A 303 -7.34 24.80 -17.27
C GLY A 303 -7.31 23.28 -17.28
N VAL A 304 -7.14 22.72 -18.47
CA VAL A 304 -7.35 21.28 -18.71
C VAL A 304 -6.50 20.39 -17.80
N ARG A 305 -5.26 20.79 -17.48
CA ARG A 305 -4.37 19.98 -16.63
C ARG A 305 -4.87 19.88 -15.19
N LEU A 306 -5.46 20.95 -14.64
CA LEU A 306 -6.10 20.89 -13.33
C LEU A 306 -7.29 19.91 -13.36
N ALA A 307 -8.11 19.97 -14.42
CA ALA A 307 -9.23 19.06 -14.60
C ALA A 307 -8.78 17.59 -14.75
N TRP A 308 -7.68 17.33 -15.48
CA TRP A 308 -7.09 15.99 -15.61
C TRP A 308 -6.54 15.46 -14.28
N ALA A 309 -5.86 16.30 -13.49
CA ALA A 309 -5.41 15.92 -12.15
C ALA A 309 -6.60 15.62 -11.22
N GLY A 310 -7.66 16.43 -11.31
CA GLY A 310 -8.92 16.21 -10.60
C GLY A 310 -9.61 14.87 -10.84
N ILE A 311 -9.31 14.21 -11.97
CA ILE A 311 -9.82 12.87 -12.31
C ILE A 311 -8.77 11.77 -12.14
N GLY A 312 -7.58 12.10 -11.61
CA GLY A 312 -6.49 11.18 -11.30
C GLY A 312 -5.64 10.78 -12.50
N GLN A 313 -5.44 11.68 -13.45
CA GLN A 313 -4.68 11.42 -14.68
C GLN A 313 -3.48 12.38 -14.80
N HIS A 314 -2.81 12.34 -15.95
CA HIS A 314 -1.65 13.20 -16.26
C HIS A 314 -0.43 12.84 -15.41
N ASP A 315 0.03 13.72 -14.52
CA ASP A 315 1.25 13.53 -13.71
C ASP A 315 0.95 12.86 -12.33
N ASP A 316 -0.31 12.50 -12.09
CA ASP A 316 -0.76 11.94 -10.81
C ASP A 316 -0.34 10.48 -10.65
N MET A 317 0.24 10.16 -9.50
CA MET A 317 0.82 8.86 -9.19
C MET A 317 0.43 8.47 -7.77
N VAL A 318 -0.17 7.28 -7.59
CA VAL A 318 -0.56 6.76 -6.29
C VAL A 318 0.07 5.40 -6.02
N ASN A 319 0.44 5.14 -4.76
CA ASN A 319 0.84 3.82 -4.31
C ASN A 319 -0.40 2.96 -3.95
N PRO A 320 -0.48 1.68 -4.39
CA PRO A 320 -1.62 0.81 -4.10
C PRO A 320 -1.91 0.63 -2.60
N CYS A 321 -0.90 0.35 -1.78
CA CYS A 321 -1.08 0.17 -0.33
C CYS A 321 -1.66 1.43 0.33
N THR A 322 -1.19 2.61 -0.08
CA THR A 322 -1.68 3.89 0.44
C THR A 322 -3.11 4.19 0.03
N MET A 323 -3.49 3.92 -1.23
CA MET A 323 -4.87 4.08 -1.70
C MET A 323 -5.84 3.09 -1.04
N MET A 324 -5.43 1.84 -0.87
CA MET A 324 -6.17 0.83 -0.10
C MET A 324 -6.40 1.30 1.34
N THR A 325 -5.39 1.90 1.97
CA THR A 325 -5.50 2.49 3.32
C THR A 325 -6.55 3.60 3.36
N TYR A 326 -6.65 4.42 2.32
CA TYR A 326 -7.70 5.44 2.21
C TYR A 326 -9.10 4.80 2.07
N MET A 327 -9.24 3.67 1.37
CA MET A 327 -10.52 2.94 1.30
C MET A 327 -10.99 2.46 2.67
N GLY A 328 -10.10 1.90 3.48
CA GLY A 328 -10.49 1.52 4.85
C GLY A 328 -10.72 2.72 5.76
N ALA A 329 -10.17 3.91 5.44
CA ALA A 329 -10.56 5.13 6.12
C ALA A 329 -12.00 5.55 5.78
N ILE A 330 -12.44 5.40 4.52
CA ILE A 330 -13.85 5.60 4.16
C ILE A 330 -14.74 4.57 4.89
N ALA A 331 -14.35 3.30 4.89
CA ALA A 331 -15.07 2.24 5.60
C ALA A 331 -15.22 2.52 7.11
N GLY A 332 -14.13 2.97 7.74
CA GLY A 332 -14.00 3.24 9.18
C GLY A 332 -14.40 4.65 9.63
N GLY A 333 -15.30 5.33 8.92
CA GLY A 333 -15.84 6.64 9.36
C GLY A 333 -14.83 7.79 9.32
N GLY A 334 -13.93 7.75 8.34
CA GLY A 334 -12.89 8.74 8.08
C GLY A 334 -11.55 8.48 8.77
N ARG A 335 -11.40 7.34 9.45
CA ARG A 335 -10.17 6.89 10.14
C ARG A 335 -9.89 5.43 9.83
N THR A 336 -8.62 5.04 9.85
CA THR A 336 -8.19 3.64 9.71
C THR A 336 -7.04 3.34 10.66
N VAL A 337 -6.70 2.06 10.81
CA VAL A 337 -5.45 1.63 11.43
C VAL A 337 -4.33 1.61 10.39
N GLN A 338 -3.11 1.91 10.83
CA GLN A 338 -1.93 1.80 9.98
C GLN A 338 -1.72 0.35 9.52
N PRO A 339 -1.47 0.11 8.22
CA PRO A 339 -1.20 -1.24 7.73
C PRO A 339 0.04 -1.85 8.40
N LYS A 340 -0.05 -3.13 8.76
CA LYS A 340 1.02 -3.93 9.34
C LYS A 340 1.07 -5.29 8.65
N ILE A 341 2.28 -5.83 8.52
CA ILE A 341 2.53 -7.15 7.94
C ILE A 341 3.09 -8.14 8.96
N LEU A 342 3.58 -7.66 10.11
CA LEU A 342 4.04 -8.52 11.20
C LEU A 342 2.90 -8.81 12.18
N ARG A 343 2.59 -10.10 12.37
CA ARG A 343 1.59 -10.57 13.34
C ARG A 343 2.24 -10.81 14.71
N SER A 344 3.34 -11.58 14.73
CA SER A 344 4.11 -11.82 15.94
C SER A 344 5.56 -12.19 15.62
N VAL A 345 6.44 -11.94 16.59
CA VAL A 345 7.80 -12.48 16.59
C VAL A 345 7.90 -13.39 17.79
N LYS A 346 8.24 -14.65 17.57
CA LYS A 346 8.40 -15.66 18.62
C LYS A 346 9.84 -16.15 18.68
N PHE A 347 10.31 -16.48 19.86
CA PHE A 347 11.55 -17.25 20.03
C PHE A 347 11.40 -18.64 19.38
N SER A 348 12.52 -19.33 19.12
CA SER A 348 12.52 -20.69 18.56
C SER A 348 11.71 -21.68 19.42
N ASN A 349 11.64 -21.45 20.73
CA ASN A 349 10.82 -22.21 21.69
C ASN A 349 9.34 -21.80 21.76
N GLY A 350 8.89 -20.86 20.91
CA GLY A 350 7.49 -20.45 20.79
C GLY A 350 7.04 -19.30 21.69
N LEU A 351 7.89 -18.79 22.58
CA LEU A 351 7.54 -17.67 23.47
C LEU A 351 7.45 -16.32 22.72
N PRO A 352 6.51 -15.41 23.05
CA PRO A 352 6.42 -14.09 22.43
C PRO A 352 7.67 -13.22 22.70
N ALA A 353 8.16 -12.53 21.67
CA ALA A 353 9.36 -11.67 21.74
C ALA A 353 9.04 -10.15 21.68
N GLY A 354 7.77 -9.73 21.71
CA GLY A 354 7.40 -8.31 21.73
C GLY A 354 5.88 -8.05 21.70
N PHE A 355 5.49 -6.79 21.95
CA PHE A 355 4.10 -6.30 21.89
C PHE A 355 3.86 -5.48 20.62
N SER A 356 2.71 -5.69 19.95
CA SER A 356 2.25 -4.89 18.81
C SER A 356 1.23 -3.84 19.30
N TRP A 357 1.55 -2.56 19.12
CA TRP A 357 0.62 -1.47 19.44
C TRP A 357 -0.20 -1.11 18.21
N LYS A 358 -1.52 -0.96 18.36
CA LYS A 358 -2.39 -0.43 17.30
C LYS A 358 -2.14 1.08 17.18
N SER A 359 -1.51 1.55 16.10
CA SER A 359 -1.48 2.98 15.75
C SER A 359 -2.64 3.30 14.81
N ARG A 360 -3.60 4.10 15.28
CA ARG A 360 -4.60 4.70 14.39
C ARG A 360 -3.92 5.75 13.51
N THR A 361 -4.31 5.82 12.25
CA THR A 361 -3.92 6.96 11.41
C THR A 361 -4.64 8.22 11.88
N ARG A 362 -4.10 9.38 11.50
CA ARG A 362 -4.84 10.65 11.57
C ARG A 362 -6.18 10.52 10.81
N ARG A 363 -7.19 11.27 11.24
CA ARG A 363 -8.46 11.43 10.49
C ARG A 363 -8.13 11.96 9.09
N MET A 364 -8.57 11.23 8.07
CA MET A 364 -8.32 11.54 6.65
C MET A 364 -9.46 12.35 6.05
N ILE A 365 -10.69 12.05 6.45
CA ILE A 365 -11.92 12.75 6.06
C ILE A 365 -12.88 12.78 7.25
N GLU A 366 -13.89 13.64 7.21
CA GLU A 366 -14.94 13.69 8.21
C GLU A 366 -15.85 12.46 8.13
N GLU A 367 -16.50 12.14 9.24
CA GLU A 367 -17.33 10.94 9.39
C GLU A 367 -18.58 10.99 8.49
N ASP A 368 -19.21 12.16 8.39
CA ASP A 368 -20.34 12.38 7.49
C ASP A 368 -19.92 12.21 6.03
N THR A 369 -18.75 12.75 5.65
CA THR A 369 -18.17 12.57 4.31
C THR A 369 -17.90 11.10 4.01
N ALA A 370 -17.32 10.36 4.96
CA ALA A 370 -17.06 8.94 4.81
C ALA A 370 -18.37 8.16 4.60
N THR A 371 -19.43 8.51 5.32
CA THR A 371 -20.76 7.92 5.17
C THR A 371 -21.36 8.20 3.79
N VAL A 372 -21.29 9.46 3.32
CA VAL A 372 -21.76 9.83 1.98
C VAL A 372 -20.99 9.06 0.91
N LEU A 373 -19.65 9.02 0.98
CA LEU A 373 -18.84 8.29 0.01
C LEU A 373 -19.09 6.79 0.04
N LYS A 374 -19.30 6.18 1.21
CA LYS A 374 -19.68 4.78 1.36
C LYS A 374 -20.97 4.49 0.58
N ASN A 375 -22.01 5.30 0.77
CA ASN A 375 -23.29 5.13 0.07
C ASN A 375 -23.12 5.32 -1.45
N MET A 376 -22.38 6.33 -1.88
CA MET A 376 -22.11 6.52 -3.32
C MET A 376 -21.30 5.35 -3.91
N MET A 377 -20.34 4.80 -3.17
CA MET A 377 -19.56 3.62 -3.60
C MET A 377 -20.40 2.35 -3.64
N ARG A 378 -21.40 2.22 -2.77
CA ARG A 378 -22.41 1.15 -2.86
C ARG A 378 -23.27 1.32 -4.11
N ASN A 379 -23.76 2.54 -4.35
CA ASN A 379 -24.55 2.88 -5.54
C ASN A 379 -23.78 2.60 -6.84
N ASN A 380 -22.46 2.83 -6.88
CA ASN A 380 -21.64 2.45 -8.05
C ASN A 380 -21.77 0.96 -8.40
N VAL A 381 -21.79 0.09 -7.38
CA VAL A 381 -21.90 -1.36 -7.57
C VAL A 381 -23.29 -1.71 -8.09
N GLU A 382 -24.33 -1.18 -7.46
CA GLU A 382 -25.73 -1.42 -7.80
C GLU A 382 -26.08 -0.97 -9.23
N GLU A 383 -25.62 0.21 -9.62
CA GLU A 383 -26.00 0.82 -10.89
C GLU A 383 -25.08 0.43 -12.06
N ASN A 384 -23.78 0.15 -11.80
CA ASN A 384 -22.79 0.03 -12.89
C ASN A 384 -21.94 -1.24 -12.87
N TYR A 385 -21.73 -1.89 -11.72
CA TYR A 385 -20.86 -3.07 -11.65
C TYR A 385 -21.63 -4.38 -11.51
N GLY A 386 -22.91 -4.33 -11.16
CA GLY A 386 -23.78 -5.49 -10.98
C GLY A 386 -23.54 -6.17 -9.64
N VAL A 387 -24.53 -6.14 -8.75
CA VAL A 387 -24.48 -6.84 -7.45
C VAL A 387 -24.32 -8.35 -7.62
N GLU A 388 -24.85 -8.89 -8.72
CA GLU A 388 -24.75 -10.31 -9.09
C GLU A 388 -23.32 -10.75 -9.39
N ASN A 389 -22.41 -9.82 -9.71
CA ASN A 389 -20.99 -10.12 -9.92
C ASN A 389 -20.22 -10.26 -8.60
N PHE A 390 -20.84 -9.91 -7.48
CA PHE A 390 -20.28 -9.95 -6.12
C PHE A 390 -21.29 -10.61 -5.17
N PRO A 391 -21.70 -11.87 -5.42
CA PRO A 391 -22.76 -12.52 -4.65
C PRO A 391 -22.38 -12.56 -3.17
N ASP A 392 -23.34 -12.25 -2.30
CA ASP A 392 -23.21 -12.26 -0.84
C ASP A 392 -22.13 -11.34 -0.26
N LEU A 393 -21.50 -10.48 -1.08
CA LEU A 393 -20.56 -9.47 -0.62
C LEU A 393 -21.25 -8.12 -0.50
N ALA A 394 -21.24 -7.54 0.70
CA ALA A 394 -21.69 -6.17 0.94
C ALA A 394 -20.67 -5.13 0.42
N ILE A 395 -20.33 -5.21 -0.87
CA ILE A 395 -19.20 -4.48 -1.44
C ILE A 395 -19.56 -3.02 -1.75
N CYS A 396 -18.65 -2.11 -1.37
CA CYS A 396 -18.63 -0.71 -1.77
C CYS A 396 -17.37 -0.49 -2.59
N ALA A 397 -17.49 -0.06 -3.86
CA ALA A 397 -16.33 -0.03 -4.75
C ALA A 397 -16.31 1.14 -5.74
N LYS A 398 -15.11 1.38 -6.28
CA LYS A 398 -14.88 2.26 -7.42
C LYS A 398 -13.96 1.59 -8.42
N SER A 399 -14.41 1.48 -9.66
CA SER A 399 -13.56 1.12 -10.79
C SER A 399 -12.73 2.31 -11.26
N GLY A 400 -11.55 2.03 -11.80
CA GLY A 400 -10.71 3.01 -12.44
C GLY A 400 -10.13 2.48 -13.74
N THR A 401 -9.97 3.40 -14.69
CA THR A 401 -9.32 3.16 -15.96
C THR A 401 -8.31 4.28 -16.13
N ALA A 402 -7.02 3.97 -16.04
CA ALA A 402 -5.95 4.94 -16.18
C ALA A 402 -5.30 4.82 -17.56
N GLU A 403 -5.22 5.93 -18.29
CA GLU A 403 -4.72 5.93 -19.67
C GLU A 403 -3.18 5.85 -19.63
N VAL A 404 -2.59 5.05 -20.52
CA VAL A 404 -1.13 4.81 -20.53
C VAL A 404 -0.49 5.55 -21.70
N GLN A 405 -0.69 5.03 -22.91
CA GLN A 405 -0.24 5.63 -24.16
C GLN A 405 -1.29 5.35 -25.22
N LYS A 406 -1.25 6.14 -26.30
CA LYS A 406 -2.07 5.91 -27.48
C LYS A 406 -1.86 4.46 -27.96
N ASP A 407 -2.96 3.74 -28.21
CA ASP A 407 -3.00 2.35 -28.68
C ASP A 407 -2.61 1.26 -27.65
N GLN A 408 -2.41 1.62 -26.38
CA GLN A 408 -2.28 0.64 -25.28
C GLN A 408 -3.59 0.53 -24.49
N LYS A 409 -3.91 -0.69 -24.04
CA LYS A 409 -4.99 -0.87 -23.07
C LYS A 409 -4.67 -0.07 -21.80
N PRO A 410 -5.68 0.58 -21.20
CA PRO A 410 -5.50 1.28 -19.94
C PRO A 410 -5.23 0.31 -18.78
N HIS A 411 -4.65 0.83 -17.69
CA HIS A 411 -4.59 0.09 -16.44
C HIS A 411 -6.00 -0.06 -15.84
N ALA A 412 -6.34 -1.28 -15.43
CA ALA A 412 -7.62 -1.63 -14.83
C ALA A 412 -7.49 -1.59 -13.30
N TRP A 413 -8.20 -0.68 -12.67
CA TRP A 413 -8.29 -0.56 -11.22
C TRP A 413 -9.66 -0.99 -10.72
N PHE A 414 -9.67 -1.64 -9.56
CA PHE A 414 -10.87 -1.83 -8.75
C PHE A 414 -10.48 -1.78 -7.27
N THR A 415 -11.09 -0.88 -6.52
CA THR A 415 -10.73 -0.64 -5.11
C THR A 415 -11.99 -0.38 -4.30
N GLY A 416 -11.96 -0.75 -3.02
CA GLY A 416 -13.14 -0.60 -2.18
C GLY A 416 -12.98 -1.26 -0.83
N PHE A 417 -14.11 -1.59 -0.23
CA PHE A 417 -14.22 -2.30 1.03
C PHE A 417 -15.53 -3.06 1.13
N LEU A 418 -15.62 -3.99 2.08
CA LEU A 418 -16.87 -4.60 2.49
C LEU A 418 -17.50 -3.75 3.58
N ASP A 419 -18.76 -3.34 3.40
CA ASP A 419 -19.57 -2.69 4.43
C ASP A 419 -20.19 -3.76 5.34
N ASP A 420 -19.31 -4.48 6.02
CA ASP A 420 -19.63 -5.60 6.89
C ASP A 420 -18.71 -5.53 8.12
N GLN A 421 -19.31 -5.51 9.31
CA GLN A 421 -18.58 -5.43 10.57
C GLN A 421 -17.90 -6.76 10.94
N GLU A 422 -18.44 -7.90 10.48
CA GLU A 422 -17.81 -9.20 10.69
C GLU A 422 -16.59 -9.37 9.77
N HIS A 423 -16.66 -8.75 8.57
CA HIS A 423 -15.63 -8.84 7.55
C HIS A 423 -15.06 -7.45 7.18
N PRO A 424 -14.36 -6.74 8.11
CA PRO A 424 -13.95 -5.35 7.91
C PRO A 424 -12.71 -5.24 7.02
N TYR A 425 -12.88 -5.56 5.73
CA TYR A 425 -11.82 -5.65 4.74
C TYR A 425 -11.92 -4.54 3.71
N ALA A 426 -10.79 -3.87 3.49
CA ALA A 426 -10.57 -2.97 2.38
C ALA A 426 -9.55 -3.59 1.42
N PHE A 427 -9.75 -3.35 0.13
CA PHE A 427 -9.01 -4.02 -0.93
C PHE A 427 -8.61 -3.06 -2.06
N ILE A 428 -7.59 -3.47 -2.80
CA ILE A 428 -7.20 -2.83 -4.04
C ILE A 428 -6.70 -3.87 -5.04
N VAL A 429 -7.12 -3.72 -6.29
CA VAL A 429 -6.65 -4.53 -7.42
C VAL A 429 -6.22 -3.61 -8.55
N LEU A 430 -5.03 -3.87 -9.07
CA LEU A 430 -4.50 -3.30 -10.29
C LEU A 430 -4.16 -4.42 -11.26
N VAL A 431 -4.66 -4.32 -12.50
CA VAL A 431 -4.18 -5.11 -13.63
C VAL A 431 -3.65 -4.16 -14.68
N GLU A 432 -2.34 -4.17 -14.88
CA GLU A 432 -1.69 -3.28 -15.82
C GLU A 432 -2.11 -3.62 -17.25
N LYS A 433 -2.50 -2.59 -18.03
CA LYS A 433 -2.98 -2.77 -19.41
C LYS A 433 -4.13 -3.79 -19.51
N GLY A 434 -4.90 -3.92 -18.42
CA GLY A 434 -6.03 -4.85 -18.31
C GLY A 434 -7.25 -4.43 -19.12
N GLY A 435 -7.42 -3.14 -19.42
CA GLY A 435 -8.64 -2.62 -20.05
C GLY A 435 -9.63 -2.10 -19.01
N PHE A 436 -10.89 -2.53 -19.07
CA PHE A 436 -11.95 -2.06 -18.20
C PHE A 436 -11.78 -2.54 -16.75
N GLY A 437 -11.80 -1.59 -15.80
CA GLY A 437 -11.54 -1.82 -14.38
C GLY A 437 -12.47 -2.85 -13.73
N SER A 438 -13.79 -2.68 -13.84
CA SER A 438 -14.79 -3.55 -13.22
C SER A 438 -14.68 -5.00 -13.70
N ASP A 439 -14.57 -5.20 -15.01
CA ASP A 439 -14.66 -6.54 -15.60
C ASP A 439 -13.40 -7.37 -15.27
N VAL A 440 -12.24 -6.71 -15.25
CA VAL A 440 -10.94 -7.35 -15.12
C VAL A 440 -10.48 -7.35 -13.67
N ALA A 441 -10.34 -6.17 -13.07
CA ALA A 441 -9.87 -6.04 -11.70
C ALA A 441 -10.98 -6.33 -10.69
N GLY A 442 -12.26 -6.06 -11.01
CA GLY A 442 -13.39 -6.45 -10.17
C GLY A 442 -13.60 -7.96 -10.12
N SER A 443 -13.44 -8.68 -11.23
CA SER A 443 -13.47 -10.16 -11.21
C SER A 443 -12.37 -10.76 -10.31
N VAL A 444 -11.17 -10.19 -10.35
CA VAL A 444 -10.07 -10.58 -9.46
C VAL A 444 -10.41 -10.25 -8.00
N ALA A 445 -10.97 -9.07 -7.73
CA ALA A 445 -11.39 -8.69 -6.38
C ALA A 445 -12.46 -9.63 -5.83
N ASN A 446 -13.48 -9.98 -6.63
CA ASN A 446 -14.53 -10.91 -6.23
C ASN A 446 -13.92 -12.25 -5.81
N LYS A 447 -13.11 -12.89 -6.67
CA LYS A 447 -12.47 -14.18 -6.35
C LYS A 447 -11.72 -14.18 -5.02
N VAL A 448 -11.00 -13.10 -4.73
CA VAL A 448 -10.19 -12.98 -3.52
C VAL A 448 -11.05 -12.68 -2.30
N LEU A 449 -12.05 -11.79 -2.42
CA LEU A 449 -12.92 -11.41 -1.30
C LEU A 449 -13.85 -12.54 -0.88
N GLN A 450 -14.34 -13.36 -1.81
CA GLN A 450 -15.12 -14.57 -1.50
C GLN A 450 -14.33 -15.49 -0.57
N GLU A 451 -13.06 -15.77 -0.91
CA GLU A 451 -12.20 -16.60 -0.08
C GLU A 451 -11.94 -15.97 1.30
N VAL A 452 -11.75 -14.64 1.36
CA VAL A 452 -11.51 -13.97 2.65
C VAL A 452 -12.71 -14.13 3.58
N VAL A 453 -13.93 -13.93 3.08
CA VAL A 453 -15.18 -14.04 3.85
C VAL A 453 -15.52 -15.50 4.19
N GLU A 454 -15.17 -16.45 3.33
CA GLU A 454 -15.37 -17.88 3.66
C GLU A 454 -14.43 -18.35 4.78
N LYS A 455 -13.21 -17.80 4.85
CA LYS A 455 -12.14 -18.26 5.74
C LYS A 455 -12.15 -17.60 7.12
N TYR A 456 -12.63 -16.36 7.24
CA TYR A 456 -12.58 -15.53 8.45
C TYR A 456 -13.95 -14.98 8.76
#